data_AF-A0A5E5BZW0-F1
#
_entry.id   AF-A0A5E5BZW0-F1
#
_cell.length_a   1.000
_cell.length_b   1.000
_cell.length_c   1.000
_cell.angle_alpha   90.00
_cell.angle_beta   90.00
_cell.angle_gamma   90.00
#
_symmetry.space_group_name_H-M   'P 1'
#
loop_
_entity.id
_entity.type
_entity.pdbx_description
1 polymer ?
#
loop_
_entity_poly.entity_id
_entity_poly.type
_entity_poly.pdbx_seq_one_letter_code
_entity_poly.pdbx_strand_id
1 'polypeptide(L)'
;MDRTLELRDCIDLTLDSLAECHAELKKSKPGVSFTTDVLIPIRQHDDEKVVVPLEIAIQFLSDADKPNGAAAMAKSPVTPILVSAALCFRSLKAEIRGDIELAWRYLADARYWSGVAHAGRGIDVAHDKTVMLASSEARKENAKSGAQAREKKYEALREYAFELARKPPPGGWRSRSHAVTVITPHVLSRSESDGPKMRGDGVRTIDEWLKAMPDASTWFAKK
;
A
#
# COMPACT_ATOMS: atom_id res chain seq x y z
N MET A 1 -35.14 -5.74 29.17
CA MET A 1 -34.06 -6.62 29.68
C MET A 1 -32.89 -5.72 29.96
N ASP A 2 -32.67 -5.45 31.23
CA ASP A 2 -31.55 -4.64 31.70
C ASP A 2 -30.33 -5.57 31.75
N ARG A 3 -29.47 -5.52 30.73
CA ARG A 3 -28.21 -6.25 30.74
C ARG A 3 -27.18 -5.34 31.41
N THR A 4 -27.07 -5.48 32.73
CA THR A 4 -25.92 -4.96 33.45
C THR A 4 -24.69 -5.69 32.91
N LEU A 5 -23.80 -4.99 32.21
CA LEU A 5 -22.53 -5.59 31.77
C LEU A 5 -21.70 -5.93 33.02
N GLU A 6 -21.28 -7.18 33.14
CA GLU A 6 -20.39 -7.58 34.21
C GLU A 6 -18.95 -7.17 33.88
N LEU A 7 -18.10 -7.07 34.91
CA LEU A 7 -16.69 -6.70 34.76
C LEU A 7 -15.98 -7.63 33.76
N ARG A 8 -16.25 -8.93 33.85
CA ARG A 8 -15.65 -9.97 33.00
C ARG A 8 -16.01 -9.81 31.53
N ASP A 9 -17.28 -9.52 31.24
CA ASP A 9 -17.73 -9.24 29.86
C ASP A 9 -16.93 -8.08 29.26
N CYS A 10 -16.68 -7.04 30.05
CA CYS A 10 -15.89 -5.90 29.60
C CYS A 10 -14.41 -6.25 29.40
N ILE A 11 -13.84 -7.12 30.22
CA ILE A 11 -12.46 -7.59 30.08
C ILE A 11 -12.33 -8.42 28.80
N ASP A 12 -13.22 -9.37 28.56
CA ASP A 12 -13.21 -10.23 27.38
C ASP A 12 -13.35 -9.39 26.10
N LEU A 13 -14.31 -8.46 26.06
CA LEU A 13 -14.45 -7.52 24.94
C LEU A 13 -13.18 -6.69 24.69
N THR A 14 -12.49 -6.30 25.76
CA THR A 14 -11.24 -5.52 25.65
C THR A 14 -10.13 -6.41 25.08
N LEU A 15 -9.97 -7.64 25.57
CA LEU A 15 -8.96 -8.59 25.10
C LEU A 15 -9.19 -9.00 23.64
N ASP A 16 -10.44 -9.22 23.22
CA ASP A 16 -10.78 -9.50 21.82
C ASP A 16 -10.38 -8.33 20.91
N SER A 17 -10.69 -7.10 21.32
CA SER A 17 -10.33 -5.88 20.59
C SER A 17 -8.80 -5.72 20.45
N LEU A 18 -8.05 -6.08 21.49
CA LEU A 18 -6.59 -6.09 21.47
C LEU A 18 -6.02 -7.19 20.56
N ALA A 19 -6.64 -8.38 20.56
CA ALA A 19 -6.23 -9.48 19.69
C ALA A 19 -6.37 -9.10 18.22
N GLU A 20 -7.45 -8.40 17.84
CA GLU A 20 -7.62 -7.84 16.49
C GLU A 20 -6.52 -6.84 16.15
N CYS A 21 -6.22 -5.89 17.05
CA CYS A 21 -5.11 -4.94 16.86
C CYS A 21 -3.77 -5.64 16.66
N HIS A 22 -3.49 -6.67 17.48
CA HIS A 22 -2.25 -7.43 17.40
C HIS A 22 -2.15 -8.21 16.09
N ALA A 23 -3.22 -8.87 15.66
CA ALA A 23 -3.25 -9.62 14.40
C ALA A 23 -2.96 -8.72 13.19
N GLU A 24 -3.50 -7.51 13.19
CA GLU A 24 -3.23 -6.49 12.17
C GLU A 24 -1.75 -6.10 12.11
N LEU A 25 -1.11 -5.84 13.26
CA LEU A 25 0.32 -5.52 13.33
C LEU A 25 1.23 -6.67 12.86
N LYS A 26 0.75 -7.92 12.95
CA LYS A 26 1.51 -9.13 12.62
C LYS A 26 1.10 -9.75 11.28
N LYS A 27 0.33 -9.07 10.42
CA LYS A 27 -0.12 -9.57 9.10
C LYS A 27 0.97 -10.18 8.22
N SER A 28 2.23 -9.79 8.41
CA SER A 28 3.40 -10.31 7.66
C SER A 28 4.06 -11.55 8.28
N LYS A 29 3.64 -12.00 9.47
CA LYS A 29 4.22 -13.15 10.20
C LYS A 29 3.13 -14.16 10.58
N PRO A 30 2.72 -15.04 9.66
CA PRO A 30 1.72 -16.08 9.94
C PRO A 30 2.24 -17.06 11.01
N GLY A 31 1.38 -17.44 11.96
CA GLY A 31 1.69 -18.37 13.06
C GLY A 31 1.90 -17.72 14.43
N VAL A 32 1.86 -16.39 14.51
CA VAL A 32 2.00 -15.64 15.75
C VAL A 32 0.62 -15.40 16.38
N SER A 33 0.35 -15.98 17.55
CA SER A 33 -0.92 -15.80 18.25
C SER A 33 -0.82 -14.72 19.33
N PHE A 34 -1.88 -13.92 19.49
CA PHE A 34 -1.99 -12.94 20.58
C PHE A 34 -1.75 -13.58 21.96
N THR A 35 -2.24 -14.80 22.14
CA THR A 35 -2.01 -15.58 23.36
C THR A 35 -0.52 -15.81 23.63
N THR A 36 0.24 -16.23 22.63
CA THR A 36 1.68 -16.55 22.78
C THR A 36 2.53 -15.30 22.96
N ASP A 37 2.26 -14.25 22.19
CA ASP A 37 3.09 -13.05 22.17
C ASP A 37 2.78 -12.06 23.28
N VAL A 38 1.55 -12.08 23.80
CA VAL A 38 1.05 -11.07 24.75
C VAL A 38 0.60 -11.73 26.05
N LEU A 39 -0.41 -12.60 26.00
CA LEU A 39 -1.05 -13.08 27.23
C LEU A 39 -0.15 -13.99 28.08
N ILE A 40 0.61 -14.90 27.45
CA ILE A 40 1.53 -15.80 28.18
C ILE A 40 2.65 -15.01 28.88
N PRO A 41 3.40 -14.11 28.20
CA PRO A 41 4.43 -13.30 28.85
C PRO A 41 3.89 -12.46 30.01
N ILE A 42 2.72 -11.83 29.83
CA ILE A 42 2.07 -11.04 30.88
C ILE A 42 1.76 -11.91 32.10
N ARG A 43 1.14 -13.07 31.88
CA ARG A 43 0.79 -13.98 32.97
C ARG A 43 2.03 -14.44 33.75
N GLN A 44 3.18 -14.58 33.10
CA GLN A 44 4.41 -15.09 33.70
C GLN A 44 5.25 -14.01 34.40
N HIS A 45 5.23 -12.77 33.90
CA HIS A 45 6.23 -11.76 34.26
C HIS A 45 5.65 -10.46 34.84
N ASP A 46 4.33 -10.28 34.87
CA ASP A 46 3.70 -9.04 35.37
C ASP A 46 3.96 -8.81 36.86
N ASP A 47 4.66 -7.72 37.18
CA ASP A 47 4.77 -7.12 38.51
C ASP A 47 3.75 -5.98 38.68
N GLU A 48 2.72 -6.25 39.48
CA GLU A 48 1.63 -5.32 39.84
C GLU A 48 2.11 -4.01 40.47
N LYS A 49 3.31 -3.96 41.04
CA LYS A 49 3.86 -2.75 41.66
C LYS A 49 4.34 -1.72 40.64
N VAL A 50 4.63 -2.15 39.42
CA VAL A 50 5.04 -1.26 38.34
C VAL A 50 3.80 -0.64 37.74
N VAL A 51 3.63 0.68 37.90
CA VAL A 51 2.43 1.41 37.46
C VAL A 51 2.68 2.33 36.26
N VAL A 52 3.94 2.58 35.91
CA VAL A 52 4.30 3.42 34.76
C VAL A 52 4.07 2.61 33.47
N PRO A 53 3.22 3.06 32.53
CA PRO A 53 2.84 2.29 31.34
C PRO A 53 4.01 1.76 30.51
N LEU A 54 5.03 2.59 30.28
CA LEU A 54 6.21 2.15 29.52
C LEU A 54 7.00 1.06 30.27
N GLU A 55 7.12 1.19 31.60
CA GLU A 55 7.78 0.18 32.44
C GLU A 55 6.97 -1.12 32.51
N ILE A 56 5.63 -1.04 32.49
CA ILE A 56 4.75 -2.21 32.34
C ILE A 56 5.12 -2.94 31.05
N ALA A 57 5.16 -2.25 29.91
CA ALA A 57 5.45 -2.88 28.63
C ALA A 57 6.87 -3.48 28.55
N ILE A 58 7.86 -2.84 29.17
CA ILE A 58 9.26 -3.32 29.18
C ILE A 58 9.41 -4.66 29.92
N GLN A 59 8.55 -4.96 30.90
CA GLN A 59 8.61 -6.24 31.63
C GLN A 59 8.43 -7.46 30.73
N PHE A 60 7.76 -7.29 29.59
CA PHE A 60 7.43 -8.38 28.67
C PHE A 60 8.40 -8.49 27.49
N LEU A 61 9.46 -7.68 27.47
CA LEU A 61 10.53 -7.79 26.48
C LEU A 61 11.43 -8.98 26.79
N SER A 62 11.95 -9.60 25.72
CA SER A 62 13.03 -10.57 25.85
C SER A 62 14.29 -9.89 26.39
N ASP A 63 15.17 -10.65 27.07
CA ASP A 63 16.42 -10.10 27.62
C ASP A 63 17.34 -9.50 26.54
N ALA A 64 17.24 -9.99 25.31
CA ALA A 64 17.98 -9.45 24.16
C ALA A 64 17.45 -8.07 23.73
N ASP A 65 16.16 -7.79 23.95
CA ASP A 65 15.50 -6.56 23.51
C ASP A 65 15.50 -5.45 24.59
N LYS A 66 15.73 -5.81 25.86
CA LYS A 66 15.75 -4.88 26.99
C LYS A 66 16.77 -3.73 26.86
N PRO A 67 18.03 -3.92 26.38
CA PRO A 67 19.03 -2.84 26.33
C PRO A 67 18.65 -1.67 25.40
N ASN A 68 17.87 -1.93 24.35
CA ASN A 68 17.34 -0.91 23.44
C ASN A 68 15.86 -0.58 23.73
N GLY A 69 15.30 -1.20 24.77
CA GLY A 69 13.87 -1.44 24.93
C GLY A 69 13.04 -0.19 25.17
N ALA A 70 13.47 0.72 26.06
CA ALA A 70 12.62 1.84 26.45
C ALA A 70 12.30 2.80 25.29
N ALA A 71 13.31 3.21 24.52
CA ALA A 71 13.13 4.11 23.39
C ALA A 71 12.39 3.43 22.22
N ALA A 72 12.67 2.15 21.99
CA ALA A 72 11.97 1.36 20.97
C ALA A 72 10.50 1.15 21.33
N MET A 73 10.22 0.82 22.60
CA MET A 73 8.85 0.61 23.10
C MET A 73 8.04 1.89 23.13
N ALA A 74 8.63 3.04 23.48
CA ALA A 74 7.92 4.31 23.45
C ALA A 74 7.29 4.64 22.08
N LYS A 75 7.89 4.12 20.99
CA LYS A 75 7.40 4.31 19.62
C LYS A 75 6.68 3.08 19.05
N SER A 76 6.68 1.96 19.77
CA SER A 76 6.13 0.72 19.27
C SER A 76 4.61 0.71 19.36
N PRO A 77 3.89 0.39 18.28
CA PRO A 77 2.43 0.25 18.31
C PRO A 77 1.98 -0.93 19.18
N VAL A 78 2.89 -1.83 19.59
CA VAL A 78 2.59 -2.95 20.48
C VAL A 78 2.50 -2.54 21.95
N THR A 79 3.12 -1.42 22.33
CA THR A 79 3.16 -0.92 23.72
C THR A 79 1.77 -0.72 24.32
N PRO A 80 0.84 0.04 23.70
CA PRO A 80 -0.51 0.19 24.25
C PRO A 80 -1.26 -1.15 24.36
N ILE A 81 -0.97 -2.12 23.49
CA ILE A 81 -1.56 -3.47 23.56
C ILE A 81 -1.07 -4.22 24.81
N LEU A 82 0.24 -4.22 25.05
CA LEU A 82 0.84 -4.88 26.22
C LEU A 82 0.34 -4.27 27.53
N VAL A 83 0.31 -2.94 27.62
CA VAL A 83 -0.18 -2.23 28.82
C VAL A 83 -1.64 -2.54 29.08
N SER A 84 -2.48 -2.46 28.04
CA SER A 84 -3.91 -2.74 28.16
C SER A 84 -4.18 -4.19 28.61
N ALA A 85 -3.49 -5.17 28.00
CA ALA A 85 -3.63 -6.57 28.37
C ALA A 85 -3.15 -6.84 29.80
N ALA A 86 -2.04 -6.23 30.24
CA ALA A 86 -1.55 -6.37 31.61
C ALA A 86 -2.57 -5.83 32.62
N LEU A 87 -3.15 -4.66 32.36
CA LEU A 87 -4.18 -4.07 33.22
C LEU A 87 -5.47 -4.92 33.25
N CYS A 88 -5.84 -5.60 32.15
CA CYS A 88 -6.93 -6.58 32.17
C CYS A 88 -6.64 -7.74 33.14
N PHE A 89 -5.43 -8.29 33.13
CA PHE A 89 -5.03 -9.33 34.08
C PHE A 89 -5.05 -8.84 35.53
N ARG A 90 -4.57 -7.61 35.78
CA ARG A 90 -4.61 -7.02 37.12
C ARG A 90 -6.04 -6.76 37.60
N SER A 91 -6.93 -6.36 36.69
CA SER A 91 -8.37 -6.23 36.96
C SER A 91 -8.97 -7.57 37.42
N LEU A 92 -8.71 -8.66 36.70
CA LEU A 92 -9.14 -10.01 37.10
C LEU A 92 -8.59 -10.42 38.47
N LYS A 93 -7.31 -10.14 38.75
CA LYS A 93 -6.70 -10.47 40.05
C LYS A 93 -7.32 -9.66 41.19
N ALA A 94 -7.61 -8.38 40.98
CA ALA A 94 -8.27 -7.53 41.95
C ALA A 94 -9.71 -8.00 42.23
N GLU A 95 -10.45 -8.39 41.18
CA GLU A 95 -11.78 -8.99 41.30
C GLU A 95 -11.74 -10.26 42.16
N ILE A 96 -10.80 -11.18 41.89
CA ILE A 96 -10.63 -12.43 42.65
C ILE A 96 -10.32 -12.16 44.13
N ARG A 97 -9.60 -11.07 44.44
CA ARG A 97 -9.31 -10.64 45.82
C ARG A 97 -10.50 -9.94 46.49
N GLY A 98 -11.59 -9.69 45.76
CA GLY A 98 -12.76 -8.96 46.23
C GLY A 98 -12.61 -7.43 46.22
N ASP A 99 -11.53 -6.90 45.64
CA ASP A 99 -11.32 -5.45 45.51
C ASP A 99 -11.96 -4.95 44.20
N ILE A 100 -13.28 -4.84 44.23
CA ILE A 100 -14.10 -4.49 43.07
C ILE A 100 -13.77 -3.10 42.53
N GLU A 101 -13.52 -2.12 43.41
CA GLU A 101 -13.19 -0.76 42.98
C GLU A 101 -11.86 -0.72 42.24
N LEU A 102 -10.82 -1.38 42.77
CA LEU A 102 -9.54 -1.48 42.09
C LEU A 102 -9.65 -2.24 40.76
N ALA A 103 -10.47 -3.30 40.71
CA ALA A 103 -10.72 -4.05 39.49
C ALA A 103 -11.30 -3.15 38.38
N TRP A 104 -12.29 -2.32 38.69
CA TRP A 104 -12.87 -1.36 37.74
C TRP A 104 -11.89 -0.27 37.33
N ARG A 105 -11.04 0.22 38.25
CA ARG A 105 -9.98 1.20 37.92
C ARG A 105 -9.00 0.64 36.89
N TYR A 106 -8.51 -0.59 37.13
CA TYR A 106 -7.63 -1.25 36.16
C TYR A 106 -8.30 -1.47 34.80
N LEU A 107 -9.57 -1.86 34.78
CA LEU A 107 -10.31 -2.04 33.53
C LEU A 107 -10.50 -0.70 32.79
N ALA A 108 -10.79 0.39 33.49
CA ALA A 108 -10.91 1.72 32.87
C ALA A 108 -9.61 2.12 32.17
N ASP A 109 -8.47 1.96 32.85
CA ASP A 109 -7.15 2.22 32.28
C ASP A 109 -6.84 1.27 31.12
N ALA A 110 -7.19 -0.02 31.24
CA ALA A 110 -7.05 -0.98 30.16
C ALA A 110 -7.79 -0.54 28.90
N ARG A 111 -9.05 -0.08 29.03
CA ARG A 111 -9.85 0.39 27.90
C ARG A 111 -9.32 1.68 27.29
N TYR A 112 -8.78 2.59 28.11
CA TYR A 112 -8.06 3.76 27.60
C TYR A 112 -6.90 3.34 26.68
N TRP A 113 -6.04 2.45 27.14
CA TRP A 113 -4.89 1.98 26.36
C TRP A 113 -5.29 1.14 25.14
N SER A 114 -6.38 0.38 25.22
CA SER A 114 -6.96 -0.29 24.06
C SER A 114 -7.40 0.72 22.99
N GLY A 115 -8.07 1.80 23.40
CA GLY A 115 -8.42 2.92 22.52
C GLY A 115 -7.18 3.55 21.85
N VAL A 116 -6.09 3.73 22.59
CA VAL A 116 -4.81 4.22 22.04
C VAL A 116 -4.25 3.24 20.99
N ALA A 117 -4.28 1.93 21.24
CA ALA A 117 -3.85 0.92 20.26
C ALA A 117 -4.69 0.99 18.96
N HIS A 118 -6.02 1.13 19.10
CA HIS A 118 -6.92 1.28 17.95
C HIS A 118 -6.73 2.59 17.19
N ALA A 119 -6.46 3.70 17.88
CA ALA A 119 -6.20 4.98 17.24
C ALA A 119 -4.88 4.98 16.47
N GLY A 120 -3.83 4.34 17.03
CA GLY A 120 -2.55 4.13 16.34
C GLY A 120 -2.73 3.42 14.99
N ARG A 121 -3.58 2.38 14.93
CA ARG A 121 -3.97 1.71 13.67
C ARG A 121 -4.52 2.70 12.62
N GLY A 122 -5.35 3.64 13.05
CA GLY A 122 -5.98 4.61 12.14
C GLY A 122 -4.98 5.50 11.42
N ILE A 123 -3.89 5.87 12.11
CA ILE A 123 -2.84 6.75 11.58
C ILE A 123 -1.98 5.99 10.55
N ASP A 124 -1.54 4.78 10.87
CA ASP A 124 -0.66 4.00 9.98
C ASP A 124 -1.40 3.56 8.71
N VAL A 125 -2.66 3.11 8.83
CA VAL A 125 -3.48 2.73 7.66
C VAL A 125 -3.77 3.93 6.76
N ALA A 126 -4.03 5.11 7.34
CA ALA A 126 -4.22 6.33 6.57
C ALA A 126 -2.93 6.77 5.85
N HIS A 127 -1.78 6.64 6.52
CA HIS A 127 -0.48 6.92 5.94
C HIS A 127 -0.18 5.99 4.75
N ASP A 128 -0.32 4.67 4.93
CA ASP A 128 -0.04 3.69 3.88
C ASP A 128 -0.95 3.86 2.66
N LYS A 129 -2.23 4.16 2.89
CA LYS A 129 -3.17 4.47 1.82
C LYS A 129 -2.76 5.73 1.06
N THR A 130 -2.30 6.76 1.77
CA THR A 130 -1.84 8.02 1.16
C THR A 130 -0.58 7.80 0.34
N VAL A 131 0.41 7.06 0.86
CA VAL A 131 1.65 6.71 0.14
C VAL A 131 1.35 5.88 -1.11
N MET A 132 0.44 4.91 -1.01
CA MET A 132 0.03 4.09 -2.16
C MET A 132 -0.64 4.95 -3.24
N LEU A 133 -1.56 5.84 -2.86
CA LEU A 133 -2.23 6.76 -3.78
C LEU A 133 -1.23 7.67 -4.48
N ALA A 134 -0.37 8.35 -3.71
CA ALA A 134 0.68 9.23 -4.24
C ALA A 134 1.64 8.49 -5.18
N SER A 135 2.05 7.26 -4.83
CA SER A 135 2.90 6.43 -5.69
C SER A 135 2.20 6.02 -6.98
N SER A 136 0.90 5.75 -6.92
CA SER A 136 0.10 5.38 -8.10
C SER A 136 -0.07 6.57 -9.05
N GLU A 137 -0.26 7.76 -8.51
CA GLU A 137 -0.38 9.02 -9.27
C GLU A 137 0.95 9.39 -9.91
N ALA A 138 2.04 9.34 -9.16
CA ALA A 138 3.38 9.57 -9.70
C ALA A 138 3.73 8.60 -10.85
N ARG A 139 3.32 7.32 -10.74
CA ARG A 139 3.49 6.34 -11.83
C ARG A 139 2.67 6.71 -13.07
N LYS A 140 1.43 7.16 -12.91
CA LYS A 140 0.56 7.61 -14.02
C LYS A 140 1.13 8.85 -14.71
N GLU A 141 1.60 9.82 -13.94
CA GLU A 141 2.22 11.04 -14.48
C GLU A 141 3.53 10.73 -15.23
N ASN A 142 4.39 9.89 -14.66
CA ASN A 142 5.62 9.46 -15.32
C ASN A 142 5.33 8.66 -16.61
N ALA A 143 4.31 7.81 -16.62
CA ALA A 143 3.89 7.09 -17.83
C ALA A 143 3.40 8.06 -18.92
N LYS A 144 2.61 9.09 -18.54
CA LYS A 144 2.11 10.11 -19.46
C LYS A 144 3.25 10.97 -20.02
N SER A 145 4.16 11.42 -19.17
CA SER A 145 5.36 12.17 -19.57
C SER A 145 6.25 11.36 -20.52
N GLY A 146 6.46 10.07 -20.21
CA GLY A 146 7.21 9.16 -21.08
C GLY A 146 6.55 8.93 -22.44
N ALA A 147 5.23 8.83 -22.50
CA ALA A 147 4.49 8.72 -23.75
C ALA A 147 4.63 9.99 -24.62
N GLN A 148 4.47 11.17 -24.02
CA GLN A 148 4.64 12.46 -24.71
C GLN A 148 6.07 12.65 -25.23
N ALA A 149 7.08 12.27 -24.44
CA ALA A 149 8.48 12.34 -24.86
C ALA A 149 8.77 11.40 -26.05
N ARG A 150 8.16 10.20 -26.06
CA ARG A 150 8.26 9.28 -27.21
C ARG A 150 7.57 9.84 -28.44
N GLU A 151 6.37 10.40 -28.30
CA GLU A 151 5.64 11.00 -29.42
C GLU A 151 6.46 12.13 -30.06
N LYS A 152 6.97 13.07 -29.24
CA LYS A 152 7.84 14.16 -29.71
C LYS A 152 9.11 13.66 -30.38
N LYS A 153 9.69 12.56 -29.88
CA LYS A 153 10.89 11.96 -30.47
C LYS A 153 10.64 11.46 -31.89
N TYR A 154 9.49 10.82 -32.14
CA TYR A 154 9.16 10.24 -33.45
C TYR A 154 8.46 11.21 -34.42
N GLU A 155 8.20 12.46 -34.03
CA GLU A 155 7.51 13.47 -34.84
C GLU A 155 8.08 13.58 -36.26
N ALA A 156 9.39 13.77 -36.39
CA ALA A 156 10.04 13.93 -37.70
C ALA A 156 9.93 12.67 -38.59
N LEU A 157 9.92 11.47 -38.00
CA LEU A 157 9.70 10.22 -38.74
C LEU A 157 8.23 10.05 -39.14
N ARG A 158 7.30 10.49 -38.29
CA ARG A 158 5.87 10.51 -38.57
C ARG A 158 5.56 11.47 -39.72
N GLU A 159 6.11 12.68 -39.68
CA GLU A 159 6.00 13.66 -40.78
C GLU A 159 6.56 13.09 -42.08
N TYR A 160 7.73 12.44 -42.04
CA TYR A 160 8.28 11.77 -43.22
C TYR A 160 7.38 10.65 -43.75
N ALA A 161 6.78 9.84 -42.87
CA ALA A 161 5.80 8.84 -43.28
C ALA A 161 4.58 9.49 -43.95
N PHE A 162 4.12 10.65 -43.47
CA PHE A 162 3.03 11.41 -44.10
C PHE A 162 3.43 11.97 -45.46
N GLU A 163 4.64 12.49 -45.61
CA GLU A 163 5.17 12.96 -46.90
C GLU A 163 5.18 11.84 -47.94
N LEU A 164 5.64 10.64 -47.56
CA LEU A 164 5.63 9.46 -48.43
C LEU A 164 4.19 9.02 -48.74
N ALA A 165 3.28 9.06 -47.77
CA ALA A 165 1.87 8.76 -47.98
C ALA A 165 1.18 9.71 -48.97
N ARG A 166 1.60 10.98 -49.03
CA ARG A 166 1.08 11.97 -50.01
C ARG A 166 1.65 11.81 -51.42
N LYS A 167 2.63 10.90 -51.62
CA LYS A 167 3.26 10.62 -52.92
C LYS A 167 2.92 9.19 -53.38
N PRO A 168 1.66 8.93 -53.79
CA PRO A 168 1.25 7.59 -54.18
C PRO A 168 1.96 7.11 -55.45
N PRO A 169 2.15 5.79 -55.61
CA PRO A 169 2.63 5.20 -56.85
C PRO A 169 1.61 5.38 -57.99
N PRO A 170 2.01 5.17 -59.25
CA PRO A 170 1.08 5.17 -60.39
C PRO A 170 -0.09 4.22 -60.13
N GLY A 171 -1.32 4.74 -60.11
CA GLY A 171 -2.53 3.99 -59.77
C GLY A 171 -3.07 4.22 -58.35
N GLY A 172 -2.40 5.01 -57.51
CA GLY A 172 -2.87 5.38 -56.18
C GLY A 172 -2.64 4.31 -55.10
N TRP A 173 -3.01 4.61 -53.87
CA TRP A 173 -3.04 3.62 -52.80
C TRP A 173 -4.28 2.73 -52.91
N ARG A 174 -4.09 1.40 -52.95
CA ARG A 174 -5.19 0.43 -52.90
C ARG A 174 -5.89 0.38 -51.54
N SER A 175 -5.12 0.59 -50.47
CA SER A 175 -5.58 0.63 -49.08
C SER A 175 -4.50 1.26 -48.19
N ARG A 176 -4.85 1.61 -46.95
CA ARG A 176 -3.87 2.04 -45.94
C ARG A 176 -2.80 0.97 -45.71
N SER A 177 -3.18 -0.30 -45.59
CA SER A 177 -2.23 -1.40 -45.40
C SER A 177 -1.26 -1.54 -46.58
N HIS A 178 -1.73 -1.32 -47.81
CA HIS A 178 -0.86 -1.27 -48.98
C HIS A 178 0.17 -0.13 -48.88
N ALA A 179 -0.27 1.06 -48.44
CA ALA A 179 0.64 2.18 -48.20
C ALA A 179 1.66 1.88 -47.09
N VAL A 180 1.23 1.27 -45.97
CA VAL A 180 2.13 0.85 -44.88
C VAL A 180 3.20 -0.10 -45.42
N THR A 181 2.84 -1.14 -46.18
CA THR A 181 3.80 -2.08 -46.75
C THR A 181 4.83 -1.40 -47.65
N VAL A 182 4.40 -0.45 -48.48
CA VAL A 182 5.28 0.25 -49.42
C VAL A 182 6.19 1.27 -48.71
N ILE A 183 5.67 1.98 -47.71
CA ILE A 183 6.37 3.09 -47.04
C ILE A 183 7.29 2.61 -45.92
N THR A 184 6.98 1.48 -45.28
CA THR A 184 7.73 0.95 -44.13
C THR A 184 9.24 0.84 -44.36
N PRO A 185 9.74 0.25 -45.48
CA PRO A 185 11.18 0.15 -45.73
C PRO A 185 11.88 1.52 -45.75
N HIS A 186 11.24 2.55 -46.30
CA HIS A 186 11.79 3.89 -46.39
C HIS A 186 11.84 4.59 -45.02
N VAL A 187 10.80 4.43 -44.21
CA VAL A 187 10.74 5.01 -42.86
C VAL A 187 11.73 4.32 -41.92
N LEU A 188 11.87 2.99 -42.01
CA LEU A 188 12.87 2.25 -41.24
C LEU A 188 14.30 2.65 -41.64
N SER A 189 14.57 2.79 -42.93
CA SER A 189 15.87 3.26 -43.41
C SER A 189 16.22 4.66 -42.87
N ARG A 190 15.26 5.60 -42.87
CA ARG A 190 15.46 6.94 -42.28
C ARG A 190 15.61 6.90 -40.75
N SER A 191 14.94 5.95 -40.08
CA SER A 191 15.09 5.73 -38.64
C SER A 191 16.48 5.20 -38.26
N GLU A 192 17.13 4.47 -39.16
CA GLU A 192 18.48 3.94 -38.95
C GLU A 192 19.59 4.94 -39.27
N SER A 193 19.41 5.82 -40.27
CA SER A 193 20.42 6.79 -40.70
C SER A 193 20.45 8.06 -39.83
N ASP A 194 19.31 8.75 -39.71
CA ASP A 194 19.26 10.14 -39.23
C ASP A 194 18.18 10.36 -38.16
N GLY A 195 17.49 9.29 -37.77
CA GLY A 195 16.33 9.34 -36.90
C GLY A 195 16.50 8.59 -35.57
N PRO A 196 15.51 8.72 -34.68
CA PRO A 196 15.42 7.85 -33.53
C PRO A 196 15.18 6.41 -33.98
N LYS A 197 16.01 5.48 -33.53
CA LYS A 197 15.85 4.04 -33.82
C LYS A 197 14.48 3.55 -33.34
N MET A 198 13.65 3.12 -34.27
CA MET A 198 12.39 2.44 -33.96
C MET A 198 12.71 1.08 -33.32
N ARG A 199 12.13 0.82 -32.15
CA ARG A 199 12.23 -0.47 -31.45
C ARG A 199 10.88 -1.16 -31.48
N GLY A 200 10.83 -2.43 -31.91
CA GLY A 200 9.60 -3.22 -31.98
C GLY A 200 8.97 -3.23 -33.38
N ASP A 201 7.65 -3.40 -33.43
CA ASP A 201 6.90 -3.55 -34.68
C ASP A 201 6.71 -2.19 -35.38
N GLY A 202 7.65 -1.88 -36.29
CA GLY A 202 7.63 -0.67 -37.10
C GLY A 202 6.41 -0.60 -38.03
N VAL A 203 5.93 -1.74 -38.53
CA VAL A 203 4.76 -1.82 -39.42
C VAL A 203 3.51 -1.34 -38.67
N ARG A 204 3.28 -1.85 -37.47
CA ARG A 204 2.14 -1.44 -36.64
C ARG A 204 2.21 0.04 -36.28
N THR A 205 3.40 0.52 -35.90
CA THR A 205 3.60 1.93 -35.51
C THR A 205 3.31 2.87 -36.68
N ILE A 206 3.75 2.51 -37.89
CA ILE A 206 3.49 3.30 -39.11
C ILE A 206 2.01 3.22 -39.50
N ASP A 207 1.34 2.07 -39.36
CA ASP A 207 -0.11 1.96 -39.58
C ASP A 207 -0.91 2.88 -38.66
N GLU A 208 -0.54 2.96 -37.39
CA GLU A 208 -1.15 3.88 -36.41
C GLU A 208 -0.93 5.35 -36.79
N TRP A 209 0.28 5.72 -37.23
CA TRP A 209 0.55 7.06 -37.72
C TRP A 209 -0.30 7.39 -38.95
N LEU A 210 -0.29 6.55 -39.97
CA LEU A 210 -1.07 6.79 -41.21
C LEU A 210 -2.58 6.81 -40.95
N LYS A 211 -3.06 6.09 -39.93
CA LYS A 211 -4.45 6.17 -39.47
C LYS A 211 -4.78 7.52 -38.84
N ALA A 212 -3.83 8.11 -38.10
CA ALA A 212 -3.97 9.40 -37.42
C ALA A 212 -3.66 10.61 -38.32
N MET A 213 -3.28 10.39 -39.57
CA MET A 213 -3.00 11.44 -40.55
C MET A 213 -4.26 12.30 -40.80
N PRO A 214 -4.20 13.64 -40.73
CA PRO A 214 -5.38 14.52 -40.84
C PRO A 214 -6.18 14.32 -42.13
N ASP A 215 -5.49 14.01 -43.23
CA ASP A 215 -6.02 13.79 -44.57
C ASP A 215 -6.08 12.30 -44.95
N ALA A 216 -6.03 11.38 -43.97
CA ALA A 216 -6.05 9.94 -44.20
C ALA A 216 -7.23 9.47 -45.08
N SER A 217 -8.41 10.05 -44.89
CA SER A 217 -9.60 9.73 -45.67
C SER A 217 -9.46 10.08 -47.15
N THR A 218 -8.73 11.15 -47.47
CA THR A 218 -8.47 11.59 -48.86
C THR A 218 -7.55 10.61 -49.59
N TRP A 219 -6.56 10.05 -48.90
CA TRP A 219 -5.53 9.21 -49.50
C TRP A 219 -5.84 7.71 -49.45
N PHE A 220 -6.67 7.28 -48.49
CA PHE A 220 -6.96 5.86 -48.23
C PHE A 220 -8.45 5.52 -48.27
N ALA A 221 -9.28 6.37 -48.88
CA ALA A 221 -10.70 6.05 -49.09
C ALA A 221 -10.85 4.66 -49.72
N LYS A 222 -11.73 3.84 -49.13
CA LYS A 222 -12.09 2.54 -49.71
C LYS A 222 -12.74 2.81 -51.07
N LYS A 223 -12.06 2.43 -52.15
CA LYS A 223 -12.69 2.23 -53.46
C LYS A 223 -13.44 0.91 -53.46
#